data_AF-A0A2X0M1I6-F1
#
_entry.id   AF-A0A2X0M1I6-F1
#
_cell.length_a   1.000
_cell.length_b   1.000
_cell.length_c   1.000
_cell.angle_alpha   90.00
_cell.angle_beta   90.00
_cell.angle_gamma   90.00
#
_symmetry.space_group_name_H-M   'P 1'
#
loop_
_entity.id
_entity.type
_entity.pdbx_description
1 polymer ?
#
loop_
_entity_poly.entity_id
_entity_poly.type
_entity_poly.pdbx_seq_one_letter_code
_entity_poly.pdbx_strand_id
1 'polypeptide(L)'
;MYLDWWTKMKSLSFAIITLYVDDGLAASNNPAFLDSEISAFDAVYKLKRLGPVKTFLGLEFLRTKDFIFVHQSKYIRGLLEHYTFESKSKKPVATPMEDRVVSSSTAPFSDILVYQSAVGALQYAAQPICPDHRETE
;
A
#
# COMPACT_ATOMS: atom_id res chain seq x y z
N MET A 1 4.79 12.67 7.28
CA MET A 1 4.88 11.20 7.37
C MET A 1 6.26 10.85 6.85
N TYR A 2 7.24 10.67 7.72
CA TYR A 2 8.66 10.55 7.35
C TYR A 2 8.97 9.09 7.04
N LEU A 3 9.11 8.77 5.76
CA LEU A 3 9.73 7.54 5.31
C LEU A 3 11.17 7.89 4.95
N ASP A 4 12.12 7.52 5.82
CA ASP A 4 13.53 7.70 5.51
C ASP A 4 14.01 6.46 4.74
N TRP A 5 14.59 6.70 3.57
CA TRP A 5 15.17 5.67 2.74
C TRP A 5 16.67 5.91 2.58
N TRP A 6 17.42 4.82 2.63
CA TRP A 6 18.86 4.81 2.47
C TRP A 6 19.20 3.99 1.24
N THR A 7 19.84 4.64 0.26
CA THR A 7 20.33 3.96 -0.95
C THR A 7 21.83 3.95 -0.96
N LYS A 8 22.39 2.75 -1.12
CA LYS A 8 23.82 2.55 -1.31
C LYS A 8 24.07 1.95 -2.68
N MET A 9 24.95 2.58 -3.44
CA MET A 9 25.46 2.03 -4.70
C MET A 9 26.93 1.69 -4.55
N LYS A 10 27.32 0.51 -5.04
CA LYS A 10 28.71 0.09 -5.17
C LYS A 10 28.90 -0.54 -6.54
N SER A 11 29.55 0.19 -7.45
CA SER A 11 29.74 -0.22 -8.85
C SER A 11 28.39 -0.58 -9.50
N LEU A 12 28.17 -1.86 -9.83
CA LEU A 12 26.94 -2.38 -10.44
C LEU A 12 25.90 -2.90 -9.44
N SER A 13 26.23 -2.96 -8.15
CA SER A 13 25.29 -3.41 -7.11
C SER A 13 24.66 -2.22 -6.40
N PHE A 14 23.36 -2.30 -6.13
CA PHE A 14 22.64 -1.31 -5.35
C PHE A 14 21.79 -1.98 -4.28
N ALA A 15 21.65 -1.33 -3.13
CA ALA A 15 20.74 -1.73 -2.07
C ALA A 15 19.88 -0.52 -1.67
N ILE A 16 18.58 -0.75 -1.56
CA ILE A 16 17.59 0.19 -1.07
C ILE A 16 17.08 -0.36 0.25
N ILE A 17 17.22 0.41 1.32
CA ILE A 17 16.70 0.08 2.64
C ILE A 17 15.77 1.20 3.06
N THR A 18 14.53 0.85 3.41
CA THR A 18 13.52 1.79 3.88
C THR A 18 13.10 1.39 5.29
N LEU A 19 12.95 2.38 6.16
CA LEU A 19 12.52 2.19 7.54
C LEU A 19 11.28 3.04 7.80
N TYR A 20 10.25 2.41 8.34
CA TYR A 20 9.02 3.06 8.78
C TYR A 20 8.70 2.62 10.21
N VAL A 21 8.95 3.51 11.17
CA VAL A 21 8.71 3.27 12.61
C VAL A 21 9.30 1.94 13.09
N ASP A 22 8.52 0.86 13.07
CA ASP A 22 8.90 -0.49 13.50
C ASP A 22 9.16 -1.48 12.34
N ASP A 23 8.78 -1.13 11.12
CA ASP A 23 8.87 -1.98 9.93
C ASP A 23 10.01 -1.55 9.00
N GLY A 24 10.79 -2.50 8.52
CA GLY A 24 11.85 -2.27 7.54
C GLY A 24 11.66 -3.09 6.27
N LEU A 25 11.97 -2.50 5.12
CA LEU A 25 11.97 -3.17 3.82
C LEU A 25 13.31 -2.93 3.12
N ALA A 26 13.91 -4.01 2.62
CA ALA A 26 15.20 -3.97 1.95
C ALA A 26 15.15 -4.70 0.59
N ALA A 27 15.71 -4.09 -0.44
CA ALA A 27 15.76 -4.61 -1.81
C ALA A 27 17.14 -4.36 -2.44
N SER A 28 17.58 -5.27 -3.31
CA SER A 28 18.87 -5.18 -3.99
C SER A 28 18.88 -6.07 -5.23
N ASN A 29 19.72 -5.71 -6.20
CA ASN A 29 20.01 -6.57 -7.35
C ASN A 29 21.07 -7.65 -7.04
N ASN A 30 21.73 -7.59 -5.88
CA ASN A 30 22.72 -8.55 -5.42
C ASN A 30 22.43 -8.98 -3.96
N PRO A 31 22.05 -10.25 -3.72
CA PRO A 31 21.67 -10.72 -2.39
C PRO A 31 22.83 -10.72 -1.39
N ALA A 32 24.06 -11.03 -1.83
CA ALA A 32 25.22 -11.00 -0.95
C ALA A 32 25.57 -9.56 -0.53
N PHE A 33 25.43 -8.60 -1.45
CA PHE A 33 25.58 -7.18 -1.12
C PHE A 33 24.52 -6.73 -0.11
N LEU A 34 23.25 -7.10 -0.34
CA LEU A 34 22.15 -6.80 0.58
C LEU A 34 22.39 -7.35 1.98
N ASP A 35 22.84 -8.60 2.09
CA ASP A 35 23.09 -9.23 3.38
C ASP A 35 24.21 -8.53 4.16
N SER A 36 25.24 -8.05 3.46
CA SER A 36 26.31 -7.26 4.08
C SER A 36 25.80 -5.93 4.63
N GLU A 37 24.95 -5.22 3.88
CA GLU A 37 24.38 -3.95 4.31
C GLU A 37 23.37 -4.13 5.45
N ILE A 38 22.46 -5.12 5.36
CA ILE A 38 21.54 -5.43 6.45
C ILE A 38 22.30 -5.81 7.73
N SER A 39 23.41 -6.54 7.63
CA SER A 39 24.22 -6.90 8.80
C SER A 39 24.87 -5.67 9.46
N ALA A 40 25.28 -4.68 8.66
CA ALA A 40 25.78 -3.41 9.19
C ALA A 40 24.68 -2.63 9.94
N PHE A 41 23.45 -2.61 9.40
CA PHE A 41 22.30 -2.01 10.08
C PHE A 41 21.92 -2.79 11.36
N ASP A 42 21.95 -4.12 11.33
CA ASP A 42 21.63 -4.98 12.46
C ASP A 42 22.58 -4.76 13.66
N ALA A 43 23.87 -4.51 13.38
CA ALA A 43 24.85 -4.18 14.42
C ALA A 43 24.50 -2.90 15.21
N VAL A 44 23.80 -1.95 14.59
CA VAL A 44 23.42 -0.67 15.21
C VAL A 44 22.01 -0.72 15.78
N TYR A 45 21.06 -1.26 15.03
CA TYR A 45 19.63 -1.17 15.32
C TYR A 45 19.00 -2.47 15.84
N LYS A 46 19.75 -3.59 15.92
CA LYS A 46 19.26 -4.92 16.35
C LYS A 46 17.99 -5.32 15.62
N LEU A 47 18.09 -5.47 14.30
CA LEU A 47 16.99 -5.74 13.41
C LEU A 47 16.57 -7.22 13.46
N LYS A 48 15.26 -7.46 13.50
CA LYS A 48 14.72 -8.82 13.34
C LYS A 48 14.56 -9.15 11.86
N ARG A 49 15.24 -10.20 11.38
CA ARG A 49 15.04 -10.72 10.01
C ARG A 49 13.75 -11.53 9.94
N LEU A 50 12.78 -11.03 9.17
CA LEU A 50 11.50 -11.73 8.90
C LEU A 50 11.51 -12.58 7.62
N GLY A 51 12.61 -12.53 6.86
CA GLY A 51 12.75 -13.24 5.59
C GLY A 51 12.13 -12.48 4.41
N PRO A 52 11.78 -13.16 3.31
CA PRO A 52 11.16 -12.52 2.15
C PRO A 52 9.86 -11.80 2.51
N VAL A 53 9.75 -10.54 2.08
CA VAL A 53 8.56 -9.72 2.34
C VAL A 53 7.30 -10.38 1.78
N LYS A 54 6.28 -10.48 2.62
CA LYS A 54 4.92 -10.87 2.23
C LYS A 54 3.95 -9.69 2.36
N THR A 55 4.15 -8.88 3.39
CA THR A 55 3.34 -7.70 3.68
C THR A 55 4.22 -6.57 4.21
N PHE A 56 3.99 -5.34 3.77
CA PHE A 56 4.66 -4.13 4.28
C PHE A 56 3.68 -2.94 4.16
N LEU A 57 3.43 -2.22 5.25
CA LEU A 57 2.50 -1.06 5.28
C LEU A 57 1.09 -1.35 4.71
N GLY A 58 0.59 -2.56 4.90
CA GLY A 58 -0.71 -2.99 4.35
C GLY A 58 -0.69 -3.37 2.87
N LEU A 59 0.44 -3.25 2.18
CA LEU A 59 0.66 -3.79 0.85
C LEU A 59 1.09 -5.26 0.93
N GLU A 60 0.58 -6.07 0.01
CA GLU A 60 0.91 -7.49 -0.11
C GLU A 60 1.84 -7.72 -1.30
N PHE A 61 2.85 -8.58 -1.11
CA PHE A 61 3.89 -8.87 -2.09
C PHE A 61 3.81 -10.33 -2.52
N LEU A 62 3.70 -10.56 -3.82
CA LEU A 62 3.85 -11.86 -4.45
C LEU A 62 5.17 -11.86 -5.23
N ARG A 63 6.08 -12.75 -4.83
CA ARG A 63 7.39 -12.86 -5.44
C ARG A 63 7.48 -14.13 -6.28
N THR A 64 7.73 -13.94 -7.56
CA THR A 64 8.00 -15.00 -8.53
C THR A 64 9.48 -14.93 -8.91
N LYS A 65 9.98 -15.90 -9.68
CA LYS A 65 11.37 -15.86 -10.18
C LYS A 65 11.61 -14.65 -11.10
N ASP A 66 10.59 -14.28 -11.86
CA ASP A 66 10.71 -13.29 -12.94
C ASP A 66 10.22 -11.90 -12.55
N PHE A 67 9.29 -11.80 -11.58
CA PHE A 67 8.69 -10.52 -11.19
C PHE A 67 8.29 -10.47 -9.72
N ILE A 68 8.10 -9.25 -9.23
CA ILE A 68 7.48 -8.96 -7.94
C ILE A 68 6.18 -8.22 -8.24
N PHE A 69 5.07 -8.75 -7.73
CA PHE A 69 3.76 -8.15 -7.83
C PHE A 69 3.32 -7.60 -6.48
N VAL A 70 2.97 -6.32 -6.44
CA VAL A 70 2.53 -5.63 -5.23
C VAL A 70 1.06 -5.29 -5.38
N HIS A 71 0.25 -5.60 -4.38
CA HIS A 71 -1.19 -5.38 -4.45
C HIS A 71 -1.83 -5.22 -3.06
N GLN A 72 -3.10 -4.83 -3.02
CA GLN A 72 -3.81 -4.53 -1.77
C GLN A 72 -5.21 -5.20 -1.67
N SER A 73 -5.45 -6.37 -2.28
CA SER A 73 -6.81 -6.96 -2.24
C SER A 73 -7.28 -7.30 -0.83
N LYS A 74 -6.39 -7.59 0.12
CA LYS A 74 -6.83 -7.76 1.52
C LYS A 74 -7.46 -6.48 2.06
N TYR A 75 -6.86 -5.32 1.78
CA TYR A 75 -7.44 -4.02 2.15
C TYR A 75 -8.77 -3.78 1.42
N ILE A 76 -8.81 -3.95 0.09
CA ILE A 76 -10.03 -3.75 -0.71
C ILE A 76 -11.17 -4.67 -0.24
N ARG A 77 -10.88 -5.92 0.08
CA ARG A 77 -11.87 -6.87 0.60
C ARG A 77 -12.37 -6.45 1.98
N GLY A 78 -11.48 -6.06 2.89
CA GLY A 78 -11.88 -5.53 4.20
C GLY A 78 -12.74 -4.27 4.07
N LEU A 79 -12.43 -3.41 3.09
CA LEU A 79 -13.23 -2.23 2.78
C LEU A 79 -14.65 -2.59 2.32
N LEU A 80 -14.76 -3.55 1.40
CA LEU A 80 -16.04 -4.06 0.92
C LEU A 80 -16.85 -4.70 2.06
N GLU A 81 -16.20 -5.48 2.93
CA GLU A 81 -16.84 -6.07 4.09
C GLU A 81 -17.41 -4.99 5.03
N HIS A 82 -16.61 -3.97 5.35
CA HIS A 82 -17.00 -2.89 6.26
C HIS A 82 -18.19 -2.06 5.75
N TYR A 83 -18.17 -1.62 4.48
CA TYR A 83 -19.19 -0.70 3.96
C TYR A 83 -20.36 -1.37 3.24
N THR A 84 -20.19 -2.62 2.79
CA THR A 84 -21.18 -3.29 1.91
C THR A 84 -22.00 -4.35 2.64
N PHE A 85 -21.46 -5.01 3.68
CA PHE A 85 -22.18 -6.08 4.38
C PHE A 85 -23.09 -5.61 5.52
N GLU A 86 -22.86 -4.43 6.08
CA GLU A 86 -23.80 -3.84 7.05
C GLU A 86 -25.05 -3.23 6.39
N SER A 87 -24.98 -2.93 5.09
CA SER A 87 -26.14 -2.52 4.31
C SER A 87 -26.90 -3.74 3.80
N LYS A 88 -28.15 -3.93 4.26
CA LYS A 88 -29.07 -5.02 3.86
C LYS A 88 -29.40 -5.08 2.35
N SER A 89 -28.76 -4.28 1.51
CA SER A 89 -28.99 -4.22 0.06
C SER A 89 -27.79 -4.79 -0.70
N LYS A 90 -27.62 -6.11 -0.67
CA LYS A 90 -26.79 -6.86 -1.64
C LYS A 90 -27.49 -6.90 -3.00
N LYS A 91 -27.78 -5.73 -3.59
CA LYS A 91 -28.24 -5.67 -4.97
C LYS A 91 -27.02 -5.42 -5.84
N PRO A 92 -26.70 -6.29 -6.82
CA PRO A 92 -25.80 -5.90 -7.89
C PRO A 92 -26.41 -4.65 -8.52
N VAL A 93 -25.84 -3.49 -8.24
CA VAL A 93 -26.11 -2.30 -9.02
C VAL A 93 -25.44 -2.59 -10.35
N ALA A 94 -26.24 -2.96 -11.35
CA ALA A 94 -25.83 -2.82 -12.73
C ALA A 94 -25.34 -1.38 -12.84
N THR A 95 -24.03 -1.17 -13.05
CA THR A 95 -23.45 0.16 -13.23
C THR A 95 -24.34 0.91 -14.20
N PRO A 96 -25.16 1.87 -13.74
CA PRO A 96 -25.89 2.69 -14.65
C PRO A 96 -24.83 3.70 -15.06
N MET A 97 -24.14 3.40 -16.15
CA MET A 97 -23.71 4.45 -17.05
C MET A 97 -25.00 5.01 -17.68
N GLU A 98 -25.87 5.57 -16.85
CA GLU A 98 -27.19 6.02 -17.24
C GLU A 98 -27.19 7.53 -17.06
N ASP A 99 -27.46 8.21 -18.17
CA ASP A 99 -27.52 9.66 -18.35
C ASP A 99 -28.77 10.25 -17.69
N ARG A 100 -29.14 9.71 -16.52
CA ARG A 100 -30.33 10.10 -15.78
C ARG A 100 -29.90 10.99 -14.63
N VAL A 101 -30.23 12.26 -14.78
CA VAL A 101 -30.35 13.25 -13.69
C VAL A 101 -31.10 12.57 -12.55
N VAL A 102 -30.35 12.04 -11.59
CA VAL A 102 -30.90 11.54 -10.34
C VAL A 102 -31.60 12.74 -9.73
N SER A 103 -32.91 12.64 -9.53
CA SER A 103 -33.66 13.61 -8.76
C SER A 103 -33.00 13.65 -7.39
N SER A 104 -32.14 14.65 -7.17
CA SER A 104 -31.32 14.73 -5.98
C SER A 104 -32.28 14.90 -4.81
N SER A 105 -32.37 13.86 -3.99
CA SER A 105 -32.73 14.06 -2.60
C SER A 105 -31.76 15.12 -2.06
N THR A 106 -32.25 16.34 -1.88
CA THR A 106 -31.54 17.45 -1.24
C THR A 106 -31.40 17.24 0.27
N ALA A 107 -31.94 16.15 0.80
CA ALA A 107 -31.74 15.78 2.19
C ALA A 107 -30.26 15.46 2.44
N PRO A 108 -29.62 16.14 3.41
CA PRO A 108 -28.23 15.89 3.75
C PRO A 108 -28.04 14.44 4.19
N PHE A 109 -26.89 13.85 3.84
CA PHE A 109 -26.52 12.53 4.33
C PHE A 109 -26.50 12.53 5.85
N SER A 110 -27.13 11.54 6.45
CA SER A 110 -27.43 11.52 7.88
C SER A 110 -26.20 11.40 8.76
N ASP A 111 -25.11 10.79 8.27
CA ASP A 111 -23.87 10.62 9.04
C ASP A 111 -22.62 11.07 8.26
N ILE A 112 -22.23 12.32 8.47
CA ILE A 112 -21.07 12.93 7.80
C ILE A 112 -19.79 12.12 8.04
N LEU A 113 -19.62 11.49 9.20
CA LEU A 113 -18.40 10.76 9.55
C LEU A 113 -18.27 9.48 8.72
N VAL A 114 -19.36 8.75 8.53
CA VAL A 114 -19.38 7.55 7.68
C VAL A 114 -19.05 7.90 6.23
N TYR A 115 -19.59 9.01 5.73
CA TYR A 115 -19.28 9.49 4.39
C TYR A 115 -17.80 9.87 4.25
N GLN A 116 -17.26 10.66 5.18
CA GLN A 116 -15.85 11.07 5.15
C GLN A 116 -14.90 9.86 5.27
N SER A 117 -15.23 8.90 6.13
CA SER A 117 -14.45 7.67 6.28
C SER A 117 -14.46 6.83 5.00
N ALA A 118 -15.62 6.69 4.34
CA ALA A 118 -15.76 5.96 3.07
C ALA A 118 -14.96 6.65 1.95
N VAL A 119 -15.05 7.97 1.84
CA VAL A 119 -14.29 8.75 0.84
C VAL A 119 -12.78 8.59 1.08
N GLY A 120 -12.31 8.74 2.31
CA GLY A 120 -10.90 8.58 2.64
C GLY A 120 -10.39 7.17 2.34
N ALA A 121 -11.19 6.16 2.67
CA ALA A 121 -10.82 4.77 2.44
C ALA A 121 -10.80 4.40 0.94
N LEU A 122 -11.72 4.96 0.14
CA LEU A 122 -11.74 4.82 -1.31
C LEU A 122 -10.58 5.58 -1.97
N GLN A 123 -10.25 6.77 -1.47
CA GLN A 123 -9.11 7.54 -1.94
C GLN A 123 -7.81 6.77 -1.73
N TYR A 124 -7.63 6.14 -0.56
CA TYR A 124 -6.49 5.25 -0.31
C TYR A 124 -6.48 4.04 -1.25
N ALA A 125 -7.64 3.40 -1.50
CA ALA A 125 -7.74 2.28 -2.45
C ALA A 125 -7.41 2.69 -3.90
N ALA A 126 -7.74 3.92 -4.28
CA ALA A 126 -7.54 4.47 -5.62
C ALA A 126 -6.12 4.97 -5.87
N GLN A 127 -5.31 5.18 -4.82
CA GLN A 127 -3.91 5.54 -4.98
C GLN A 127 -3.16 4.37 -5.66
N PRO A 128 -2.55 4.59 -6.84
CA PRO A 128 -1.73 3.59 -7.46
C PRO A 128 -0.58 3.21 -6.52
N ILE A 129 -0.28 1.92 -6.42
CA ILE A 129 0.96 1.43 -5.80
C ILE A 129 2.10 1.72 -6.79
N CYS A 130 2.29 3.00 -7.10
CA CYS A 130 3.34 3.49 -7.95
C CYS A 130 4.41 4.05 -7.00
N PRO A 131 5.66 3.59 -7.07
CA PRO A 131 6.75 4.33 -6.46
C PRO A 131 6.88 5.63 -7.26
N ASP A 132 6.24 6.70 -6.78
CA ASP A 132 6.22 7.99 -7.45
C ASP A 132 7.62 8.63 -7.37
N HIS A 133 8.27 8.68 -8.53
CA HIS A 133 9.37 9.57 -8.84
C HIS A 133 8.78 10.99 -8.94
N ARG A 134 8.54 11.67 -7.81
CA ARG A 134 8.35 13.12 -7.86
C ARG A 134 9.70 13.76 -8.08
N GLU A 135 9.95 14.12 -9.34
CA GLU A 135 10.93 15.13 -9.67
C GLU A 135 10.60 16.39 -8.86
N THR A 136 11.60 16.82 -8.10
CA THR A 136 11.68 18.14 -7.50
C THR A 136 11.79 19.17 -8.62
N GLU A 137 10.81 20.07 -8.71
CA GLU A 137 11.04 21.45 -9.14
C GLU A 137 11.14 22.36 -7.90
#